data_AF-A0A371GGA2-F1
#
_entry.id   AF-A0A371GGA2-F1
#
_cell.length_a   1.000
_cell.length_b   1.000
_cell.length_c   1.000
_cell.angle_alpha   90.00
_cell.angle_beta   90.00
_cell.angle_gamma   90.00
#
_symmetry.space_group_name_H-M   'P 1'
#
loop_
_entity.id
_entity.type
_entity.pdbx_description
1 polymer ?
#
loop_
_entity_poly.entity_id
_entity_poly.type
_entity_poly.pdbx_seq_one_letter_code
_entity_poly.pdbx_strand_id
1 'polypeptide(L)'
;MSPYQIVFSKACHLLVEIEHRAYWIIKKYNMAYNQADKERKLQLQELEEPCLEAYENYRIYKEKLIAGKLRSRWNGPFVITNIFPYGPVELRDEANNRYFKMNRHQIKLYYEGLNLNPIRGKVEIISLIEP
;
A
#
# COMPACT_ATOMS: atom_id res chain seq x y z
N MET A 1 51.61 -60.12 -9.01
CA MET A 1 50.61 -59.73 -7.99
C MET A 1 51.22 -58.62 -7.15
N SER A 2 50.58 -57.45 -7.09
CA SER A 2 51.16 -56.27 -6.43
C SER A 2 50.95 -56.34 -4.90
N PRO A 3 51.97 -56.10 -4.07
CA PRO A 3 51.88 -56.25 -2.62
C PRO A 3 51.54 -54.90 -1.98
N TYR A 4 50.26 -54.58 -1.83
CA TYR A 4 49.87 -53.43 -1.00
C TYR A 4 49.13 -53.95 0.23
N GLN A 5 49.81 -53.93 1.38
CA GLN A 5 49.19 -54.07 2.69
C GLN A 5 48.87 -52.67 3.21
N ILE A 6 47.57 -52.37 3.35
CA ILE A 6 47.11 -51.10 3.94
C ILE A 6 47.06 -51.29 5.44
N VAL A 7 47.92 -50.55 6.16
CA VAL A 7 47.91 -50.49 7.62
C VAL A 7 47.07 -49.30 8.06
N PHE A 8 45.90 -49.55 8.64
CA PHE A 8 45.04 -48.50 9.16
C PHE A 8 45.56 -48.06 10.54
N SER A 9 46.15 -46.87 10.60
CA SER A 9 46.66 -46.33 11.86
C SER A 9 45.50 -45.95 12.79
N LYS A 10 45.61 -46.25 14.09
CA LYS A 10 44.58 -45.90 15.11
C LYS A 10 44.32 -44.39 15.25
N ALA A 11 45.09 -43.54 14.58
CA ALA A 11 44.94 -42.09 14.57
C ALA A 11 43.72 -41.60 13.77
N CYS A 12 43.17 -42.40 12.84
CA CYS A 12 42.03 -42.01 12.00
C CYS A 12 40.72 -41.85 12.79
N HIS A 13 40.55 -42.57 13.91
CA HIS A 13 39.35 -42.47 14.75
C HIS A 13 39.24 -41.13 15.46
N LEU A 14 40.37 -40.53 15.82
CA LEU A 14 40.40 -39.26 16.54
C LEU A 14 39.88 -38.10 15.67
N LEU A 15 40.26 -38.07 14.38
CA LEU A 15 39.78 -37.07 13.43
C LEU A 15 38.26 -37.16 13.21
N VAL A 16 37.75 -38.37 12.99
CA VAL A 16 36.31 -38.63 12.81
C VAL A 16 35.51 -38.28 14.07
N GLU A 17 36.02 -38.58 15.26
CA GLU A 17 35.38 -38.20 16.52
C GLU A 17 35.29 -36.68 16.70
N ILE A 18 36.33 -35.94 16.31
CA ILE A 18 36.36 -34.48 16.38
C ILE A 18 35.35 -33.87 15.39
N GLU A 19 35.30 -34.36 14.15
CA GLU A 19 34.33 -33.92 13.14
C GLU A 19 32.89 -34.19 13.59
N HIS A 20 32.63 -35.38 14.14
CA HIS A 20 31.32 -35.75 14.65
C HIS A 20 30.90 -34.86 15.84
N ARG A 21 31.82 -34.55 16.77
CA ARG A 21 31.55 -33.63 17.88
C ARG A 21 31.25 -32.22 17.37
N ALA A 22 32.03 -31.72 16.41
CA ALA A 22 31.79 -30.43 15.77
C ALA A 22 30.41 -30.38 15.09
N TYR A 23 30.05 -31.43 14.34
CA TYR A 23 28.73 -31.56 13.73
C TYR A 23 27.59 -31.46 14.76
N TRP A 24 27.69 -32.17 15.89
CA TRP A 24 26.66 -32.12 16.92
C TRP A 24 26.57 -30.77 17.62
N ILE A 25 27.70 -30.09 17.86
CA ILE A 25 27.71 -28.74 18.41
C ILE A 25 26.98 -27.78 17.47
N ILE A 26 27.32 -27.80 16.18
CA ILE A 26 26.68 -26.96 15.17
C ILE A 26 25.19 -27.27 15.05
N LYS A 27 24.82 -28.55 15.00
CA LYS A 27 23.42 -28.99 14.91
C LYS A 27 22.60 -28.52 16.12
N LYS A 28 23.17 -28.63 17.32
CA LYS A 28 22.54 -28.17 18.57
C LYS A 28 22.35 -26.65 18.57
N TYR A 29 23.37 -25.91 18.14
CA TYR A 29 23.30 -24.45 18.03
C TYR A 29 22.22 -24.02 17.01
N ASN A 30 22.19 -24.63 15.84
CA ASN A 30 21.21 -24.33 14.79
C ASN A 30 19.77 -24.68 15.22
N MET A 31 19.57 -25.73 16.03
CA MET A 31 18.26 -26.03 16.61
C MET A 31 17.77 -24.92 17.54
N ALA A 32 18.65 -24.40 18.41
CA ALA A 32 18.30 -23.28 19.30
C ALA A 32 18.02 -21.99 18.50
N TYR A 33 18.80 -21.73 17.46
CA TYR A 33 18.57 -20.60 16.55
C TYR A 33 17.20 -20.68 15.87
N ASN A 34 16.84 -21.86 15.34
CA ASN A 34 15.52 -22.06 14.71
C ASN A 34 14.36 -21.89 15.70
N GLN A 35 14.56 -22.25 16.97
CA GLN A 35 13.57 -22.02 18.01
C GLN A 35 13.41 -20.53 18.31
N ALA A 36 14.52 -19.81 18.47
CA ALA A 36 14.52 -18.37 18.70
C ALA A 36 13.94 -17.58 17.51
N ASP A 37 14.17 -18.04 16.27
CA ASP A 37 13.59 -17.46 15.06
C ASP A 37 12.06 -17.60 15.03
N LYS A 38 11.55 -18.81 15.36
CA LYS A 38 10.10 -19.05 15.49
C LYS A 38 9.47 -18.20 16.58
N GLU A 39 10.14 -18.09 17.73
CA GLU A 39 9.66 -17.29 18.87
C GLU A 39 9.61 -15.80 18.53
N ARG A 40 10.67 -15.26 17.91
CA ARG A 40 10.68 -13.88 17.39
C ARG A 40 9.56 -13.65 16.37
N LYS A 41 9.33 -14.60 15.47
CA LYS A 41 8.28 -14.47 14.45
C LYS A 41 6.88 -14.44 15.07
N LEU A 42 6.63 -15.29 16.08
CA LEU A 42 5.40 -15.28 16.86
C LEU A 42 5.20 -13.94 17.56
N GLN A 43 6.22 -13.44 18.26
CA GLN A 43 6.16 -12.14 18.94
C GLN A 43 5.87 -10.99 17.97
N LEU A 44 6.45 -11.01 16.77
CA LEU A 44 6.18 -9.99 15.75
C LEU A 44 4.74 -10.06 15.25
N GLN A 45 4.23 -11.28 15.02
CA GLN A 45 2.84 -11.48 14.58
C GLN A 45 1.84 -10.98 15.65
N GLU A 46 2.08 -11.30 16.91
CA GLU A 46 1.26 -10.83 18.04
C GLU A 46 1.22 -9.29 18.15
N LEU A 47 2.30 -8.59 17.76
CA LEU A 47 2.36 -7.13 17.75
C LEU A 47 1.70 -6.51 16.51
N GLU A 48 1.71 -7.21 15.38
CA GLU A 48 1.14 -6.73 14.12
C GLU A 48 -0.40 -6.85 14.10
N GLU A 49 -0.95 -7.88 14.73
CA GLU A 49 -2.41 -8.09 14.88
C GLU A 49 -3.16 -6.90 15.50
N PRO A 50 -2.79 -6.35 16.68
CA PRO A 50 -3.49 -5.22 17.27
C PRO A 50 -3.33 -3.93 16.45
N CYS A 51 -2.21 -3.78 15.72
CA CYS A 51 -2.02 -2.65 14.81
C CYS A 51 -3.00 -2.71 13.63
N LEU A 52 -3.16 -3.90 13.04
CA LEU A 52 -4.09 -4.13 11.94
C LEU A 52 -5.54 -3.94 12.41
N GLU A 53 -5.88 -4.47 13.58
CA GLU A 53 -7.21 -4.34 14.17
C GLU A 53 -7.55 -2.86 14.48
N ALA A 54 -6.62 -2.11 15.06
CA ALA A 54 -6.81 -0.68 15.30
C ALA A 54 -7.03 0.11 14.00
N TYR A 55 -6.29 -0.22 12.94
CA TYR A 55 -6.44 0.40 11.63
C TYR A 55 -7.81 0.11 11.00
N GLU A 56 -8.26 -1.15 11.06
CA GLU A 56 -9.57 -1.57 10.57
C GLU A 56 -10.71 -0.91 11.37
N ASN A 57 -10.60 -0.87 12.70
CA ASN A 57 -11.55 -0.19 13.57
C ASN A 57 -11.64 1.31 13.27
N TYR A 58 -10.50 1.97 13.04
CA TYR A 58 -10.46 3.36 12.61
C TYR A 58 -11.13 3.57 11.24
N ARG A 59 -10.87 2.68 10.26
CA ARG A 59 -11.51 2.74 8.94
C ARG A 59 -13.03 2.65 9.06
N ILE A 60 -13.53 1.68 9.82
CA ILE A 60 -14.97 1.49 10.08
C ILE A 60 -15.57 2.73 10.77
N TYR A 61 -14.90 3.27 11.78
CA TYR A 61 -15.35 4.46 12.49
C TYR A 61 -15.44 5.68 11.56
N LYS A 62 -14.42 5.90 10.73
CA LYS A 62 -14.38 6.98 9.73
C LYS A 62 -15.51 6.84 8.71
N GLU A 63 -15.75 5.64 8.20
CA GLU A 63 -16.86 5.36 7.28
C GLU A 63 -18.22 5.63 7.92
N LYS A 64 -18.43 5.20 9.18
CA LYS A 64 -19.66 5.49 9.94
C LYS A 64 -19.88 6.98 10.17
N LEU A 65 -18.82 7.72 10.51
CA LEU A 65 -18.90 9.18 10.65
C LEU A 65 -19.28 9.86 9.32
N ILE A 66 -18.73 9.39 8.21
CA ILE A 66 -19.04 9.93 6.88
C ILE A 66 -20.44 9.53 6.40
N ALA A 67 -20.97 8.40 6.86
CA ALA A 67 -22.34 7.96 6.57
C ALA A 67 -23.39 8.78 7.36
N GLY A 68 -23.07 9.19 8.59
CA GLY A 68 -23.95 10.01 9.44
C GLY A 68 -23.89 11.52 9.15
N LYS A 69 -22.80 12.01 8.56
CA LYS A 69 -22.71 13.39 8.07
C LYS A 69 -23.47 13.45 6.76
N LEU A 70 -24.45 14.37 6.63
CA LEU A 70 -25.11 14.69 5.37
C LEU A 70 -24.05 14.89 4.28
N ARG A 71 -23.76 13.84 3.49
CA ARG A 71 -23.04 14.01 2.25
C ARG A 71 -23.96 14.88 1.42
N SER A 72 -23.59 16.14 1.21
CA SER A 72 -24.14 16.95 0.14
C SER A 72 -23.99 16.11 -1.13
N ARG A 73 -25.07 15.45 -1.54
CA ARG A 73 -25.09 14.66 -2.77
C ARG A 73 -25.02 15.69 -3.88
N TRP A 74 -23.83 15.85 -4.45
CA TRP A 74 -23.64 16.71 -5.61
C TRP A 74 -24.21 15.95 -6.81
N ASN A 75 -25.19 16.55 -7.49
CA ASN A 75 -25.58 16.07 -8.81
C ASN A 75 -24.39 16.29 -9.76
N GLY A 76 -24.29 15.47 -10.81
CA GLY A 76 -23.08 15.25 -11.64
C GLY A 76 -22.39 16.48 -12.25
N PRO A 77 -21.47 16.29 -13.19
CA PRO A 77 -20.76 17.42 -13.81
C PRO A 77 -21.75 18.30 -14.60
N PHE A 78 -21.63 19.61 -14.44
CA PHE A 78 -22.41 20.61 -15.20
C PHE A 78 -21.47 21.64 -15.81
N VAL A 79 -21.85 22.19 -16.96
CA VAL A 79 -21.08 23.22 -17.67
C VAL A 79 -21.57 24.60 -17.23
N ILE A 80 -20.66 25.48 -16.81
CA ILE A 80 -21.00 26.86 -16.48
C ILE A 80 -21.20 27.64 -17.78
N THR A 81 -22.38 28.21 -18.00
CA THR A 81 -22.69 29.02 -19.19
C THR A 81 -22.42 30.51 -18.93
N ASN A 82 -22.98 31.05 -17.84
CA ASN A 82 -22.85 32.46 -17.48
C ASN A 82 -22.56 32.63 -15.99
N ILE A 83 -21.69 33.59 -15.66
CA ILE A 83 -21.40 33.99 -14.28
C ILE A 83 -21.85 35.44 -14.12
N PHE A 84 -22.84 35.69 -13.27
CA PHE A 84 -23.26 37.05 -12.98
C PHE A 84 -22.31 37.69 -11.96
N PRO A 85 -22.00 39.00 -12.10
CA PRO A 85 -21.07 39.71 -11.21
C PRO A 85 -21.53 39.70 -9.74
N TYR A 86 -22.84 39.61 -9.48
CA TYR A 86 -23.44 39.79 -8.16
C TYR A 86 -23.93 38.50 -7.47
N GLY A 87 -23.60 37.32 -7.99
CA GLY A 87 -23.85 36.10 -7.21
C GLY A 87 -24.20 34.85 -8.01
N PRO A 88 -25.35 34.79 -8.70
CA PRO A 88 -25.82 33.55 -9.29
C PRO A 88 -24.96 33.12 -10.49
N VAL A 89 -24.92 31.82 -10.72
CA VAL A 89 -24.23 31.16 -11.83
C VAL A 89 -25.25 30.31 -12.57
N GLU A 90 -25.23 30.38 -13.90
CA GLU A 90 -26.04 29.52 -14.77
C GLU A 90 -25.25 28.28 -15.16
N LEU A 91 -25.80 27.12 -14.80
CA LEU A 91 -25.29 25.80 -15.15
C LEU A 91 -26.15 25.20 -16.26
N ARG A 92 -25.51 24.51 -17.19
CA ARG A 92 -26.16 23.71 -18.23
C ARG A 92 -25.85 22.24 -18.01
N ASP A 93 -26.89 21.42 -18.04
CA ASP A 93 -26.77 19.97 -18.15
C ASP A 93 -26.59 19.56 -19.61
N GLU A 94 -25.53 18.83 -19.92
CA GLU A 94 -25.19 18.41 -21.27
C GLU A 94 -26.12 17.31 -21.79
N ALA A 95 -26.63 16.44 -20.90
CA ALA A 95 -27.50 15.34 -21.29
C ALA A 95 -28.92 15.79 -21.64
N ASN A 96 -29.43 16.78 -20.91
CA ASN A 96 -30.83 17.23 -21.01
C ASN A 96 -30.99 18.64 -21.59
N ASN A 97 -29.88 19.34 -21.86
CA ASN A 97 -29.83 20.74 -22.31
C ASN A 97 -30.67 21.69 -21.45
N ARG A 98 -30.75 21.42 -20.14
CA ARG A 98 -31.50 22.22 -19.16
C ARG A 98 -30.59 23.23 -18.48
N TYR A 99 -31.14 24.41 -18.19
CA TYR A 99 -30.44 25.49 -17.50
C TYR A 99 -30.89 25.58 -16.04
N PHE A 100 -29.93 25.77 -15.14
CA PHE A 100 -30.17 25.94 -13.71
C PHE A 100 -29.45 27.17 -13.21
N LYS A 101 -30.14 27.99 -12.41
CA LYS A 101 -29.55 29.15 -11.75
C LYS A 101 -29.31 28.81 -10.28
N MET A 102 -28.05 28.81 -9.86
CA MET A 102 -27.68 28.48 -8.49
C MET A 102 -26.69 29.50 -7.92
N ASN A 103 -26.59 29.53 -6.59
CA ASN A 103 -25.62 30.38 -5.91
C ASN A 103 -24.23 29.71 -5.94
N ARG A 104 -23.16 30.53 -5.97
CA ARG A 104 -21.77 30.03 -5.96
C ARG A 104 -21.45 29.03 -4.83
N HIS A 105 -22.05 29.22 -3.64
CA HIS A 105 -21.85 28.33 -2.49
C HIS A 105 -22.44 26.92 -2.69
N GLN A 106 -23.33 26.74 -3.67
CA GLN A 106 -23.97 25.48 -4.03
C GLN A 106 -23.30 24.84 -5.26
N ILE A 107 -22.07 25.23 -5.57
CA ILE A 107 -21.30 24.69 -6.68
C ILE A 107 -19.99 24.16 -6.11
N LYS A 108 -19.57 22.99 -6.57
CA LYS A 108 -18.28 22.39 -6.23
C LYS A 108 -17.53 22.10 -7.51
N LEU A 109 -16.25 22.46 -7.56
CA LEU A 109 -15.40 22.15 -8.71
C LEU A 109 -15.30 20.63 -8.87
N TYR A 110 -15.70 20.15 -10.04
CA TYR A 110 -15.52 18.75 -10.41
C TYR A 110 -14.14 18.59 -11.04
N TYR A 111 -13.30 17.77 -10.42
CA TYR A 111 -12.05 17.34 -11.04
C TYR A 111 -12.35 16.06 -11.81
N GLU A 112 -12.32 16.14 -13.13
CA GLU A 112 -12.26 14.94 -13.96
C GLU A 112 -10.95 14.24 -13.61
N GLY A 113 -11.05 13.09 -12.94
CA GLY A 113 -9.87 12.33 -12.53
C GLY A 113 -9.00 12.12 -13.76
N LEU A 114 -7.69 12.39 -13.64
CA LEU A 114 -6.71 12.17 -14.70
C LEU A 114 -6.88 10.75 -15.24
N ASN A 115 -7.60 10.61 -16.34
CA ASN A 115 -7.48 9.45 -17.20
C ASN A 115 -6.07 9.54 -17.78
N LEU A 116 -5.11 8.95 -17.07
CA LEU A 116 -3.80 8.60 -17.61
C LEU A 116 -4.00 7.53 -18.70
N ASN A 117 -4.63 7.91 -19.80
CA ASN A 117 -4.42 7.29 -21.08
C ASN A 117 -3.23 8.04 -21.68
N PRO A 118 -2.02 7.48 -21.67
CA PRO A 118 -0.90 8.13 -22.29
C PRO A 118 -1.14 8.12 -23.81
N ILE A 119 -0.82 9.25 -24.44
CA ILE A 119 -0.70 9.46 -25.89
C ILE A 119 -2.04 9.81 -26.57
N ARG A 120 -2.24 11.11 -26.85
CA ARG A 120 -2.08 11.67 -28.20
C ARG A 120 -2.39 13.17 -28.20
N GLY A 121 -1.38 13.99 -28.47
CA GLY A 121 -1.57 15.32 -29.03
C GLY A 121 -1.52 16.49 -28.05
N LYS A 122 -0.30 17.01 -27.85
CA LYS A 122 0.05 18.42 -27.66
C LYS A 122 -0.88 19.26 -26.74
N VAL A 123 -0.54 19.32 -25.46
CA VAL A 123 -0.98 20.43 -24.59
C VAL A 123 0.20 21.38 -24.45
N GLU A 124 0.15 22.51 -25.16
CA GLU A 124 0.99 23.66 -24.84
C GLU A 124 0.42 24.27 -23.55
N ILE A 125 1.11 24.02 -22.44
CA ILE A 125 0.81 24.65 -21.15
C ILE A 125 1.32 26.08 -21.25
N ILE A 126 0.43 27.03 -21.50
CA ILE A 126 0.76 28.44 -21.33
C ILE A 126 0.78 28.71 -19.83
N SER A 127 1.97 28.67 -19.22
CA SER A 127 2.18 29.19 -17.88
C SER A 127 2.04 30.71 -17.93
N LEU A 128 0.96 31.24 -17.34
CA LEU A 128 0.85 32.66 -17.01
C LEU A 128 1.96 32.98 -16.00
N ILE A 129 3.01 33.62 -16.48
CA ILE A 129 3.99 34.32 -15.65
C ILE A 129 3.42 35.73 -15.47
N GLU A 130 2.90 36.02 -14.29
CA GLU A 130 2.76 37.41 -13.82
C GLU A 130 4.14 37.85 -13.28
N PRO A 131 4.56 39.08 -13.59
CA PRO A 131 4.19 40.21 -12.72
C PRO A 131 3.48 41.38 -13.42
#